data_AF-A0A3D0SPP1-F1
#
_entry.id   AF-A0A3D0SPP1-F1
#
_cell.length_a   1.000
_cell.length_b   1.000
_cell.length_c   1.000
_cell.angle_alpha   90.00
_cell.angle_beta   90.00
_cell.angle_gamma   90.00
#
_symmetry.space_group_name_H-M   'P 1'
#
loop_
_entity.id
_entity.type
_entity.pdbx_description
1 polymer ?
#
loop_
_entity_poly.entity_id
_entity_poly.type
_entity_poly.pdbx_seq_one_letter_code
_entity_poly.pdbx_strand_id
1 'polypeptide(L)'
;MRLSAVAFLIGILLLEALPELPHRSWVLALPGIALVAWRIPRLQLPAWSAAGFLWALLLTPAVAVLPAELEGIELLVEGWIATIPDRQDRSIRFVFEVAQVAGDREQSASLAGHRLRLSWEDDRRANSEAAAGATAGLALRAGDRWRLTVRLKKPWGLRNPGGFDYERWLYAQGIIATGSIRSHPPPRRLAEAERYPLNRHRQYIAE
;
A
#
# COMPACT_ATOMS: atom_id res chain seq x y z
N MET A 1 35.33 10.90 -13.75
CA MET A 1 34.44 9.73 -13.59
C MET A 1 34.41 9.20 -12.16
N ARG A 2 35.55 8.77 -11.56
CA ARG A 2 35.55 8.21 -10.19
C ARG A 2 35.03 9.16 -9.11
N LEU A 3 35.50 10.42 -9.09
CA LEU A 3 35.08 11.43 -8.10
C LEU A 3 33.60 11.81 -8.22
N SER A 4 33.06 11.86 -9.44
CA SER A 4 31.64 12.18 -9.70
C SER A 4 30.72 11.08 -9.18
N ALA A 5 31.10 9.80 -9.36
CA ALA A 5 30.35 8.67 -8.82
C ALA A 5 30.36 8.65 -7.28
N VAL A 6 31.50 8.99 -6.67
CA VAL A 6 31.58 9.14 -5.20
C VAL A 6 30.71 10.30 -4.72
N ALA A 7 30.74 11.46 -5.40
CA ALA A 7 29.89 12.59 -5.05
C ALA A 7 28.40 12.24 -5.16
N PHE A 8 28.00 11.53 -6.21
CA PHE A 8 26.63 11.03 -6.38
C PHE A 8 26.21 10.09 -5.25
N LEU A 9 27.08 9.14 -4.87
CA LEU A 9 26.82 8.24 -3.74
C LEU A 9 26.68 9.00 -2.41
N ILE A 10 27.52 10.00 -2.17
CA ILE A 10 27.41 10.88 -0.98
C ILE A 10 26.03 11.55 -0.95
N GLY A 11 25.55 12.03 -2.10
CA GLY A 11 24.20 12.59 -2.22
C GLY A 11 23.08 11.63 -1.80
N ILE A 12 23.18 10.37 -2.22
CA ILE A 12 22.23 9.32 -1.82
C ILE A 12 22.30 9.08 -0.30
N LEU A 13 23.50 8.91 0.23
CA LEU A 13 23.71 8.64 1.66
C LEU A 13 23.23 9.80 2.55
N LEU A 14 23.35 11.04 2.07
CA LEU A 14 22.83 12.22 2.76
C LEU A 14 21.29 12.20 2.87
N LEU A 15 20.58 11.72 1.84
CA LEU A 15 19.13 11.57 1.91
C LEU A 15 18.72 10.49 2.93
N GLU A 16 19.38 9.33 2.88
CA GLU A 16 19.12 8.21 3.80
C GLU A 16 19.46 8.55 5.27
N ALA A 17 20.37 9.50 5.50
CA ALA A 17 20.72 9.99 6.83
C ALA A 17 19.70 10.97 7.41
N LEU A 18 18.75 11.48 6.61
CA LEU A 18 17.72 12.40 7.10
C LEU A 18 16.62 11.62 7.85
N PRO A 19 16.19 12.09 9.03
CA PRO A 19 15.09 11.48 9.78
C PRO A 19 13.73 11.69 9.11
N GLU A 20 13.59 12.76 8.32
CA GLU A 20 12.39 13.10 7.57
C GLU A 20 12.75 13.40 6.12
N LEU A 21 11.96 12.86 5.19
CA LEU A 21 12.17 13.08 3.77
C LEU A 21 11.75 14.51 3.39
N PRO A 22 12.58 15.24 2.64
CA PRO A 22 12.21 16.55 2.13
C PRO A 22 11.03 16.43 1.16
N HIS A 23 10.31 17.55 0.98
CA HIS A 23 9.14 17.57 0.10
C HIS A 23 9.51 17.20 -1.35
N ARG A 24 8.72 16.33 -1.98
CA ARG A 24 8.97 15.81 -3.34
C ARG A 24 9.10 16.87 -4.43
N SER A 25 8.60 18.09 -4.20
CA SER A 25 8.74 19.22 -5.14
C SER A 25 10.21 19.59 -5.42
N TRP A 26 11.14 19.23 -4.53
CA TRP A 26 12.58 19.49 -4.73
C TRP A 26 13.14 18.77 -5.97
N VAL A 27 12.50 17.67 -6.42
CA VAL A 27 12.84 16.98 -7.67
C VAL A 27 12.78 17.93 -8.88
N LEU A 28 11.92 18.95 -8.86
CA LEU A 28 11.83 19.96 -9.93
C LEU A 28 13.11 20.78 -10.10
N ALA A 29 14.02 20.77 -9.12
CA ALA A 29 15.31 21.42 -9.22
C ALA A 29 16.36 20.62 -10.03
N LEU A 30 16.10 19.33 -10.33
CA LEU A 30 16.98 18.46 -11.13
C LEU A 30 17.46 19.09 -12.45
N PRO A 31 16.59 19.63 -13.34
CA PRO A 31 17.02 20.27 -14.58
C PRO A 31 17.94 21.48 -14.34
N GLY A 32 17.69 22.25 -13.29
CA GLY A 32 18.56 23.38 -12.91
C GLY A 32 19.95 22.92 -12.45
N ILE A 33 20.01 21.86 -11.64
CA ILE A 33 21.28 21.28 -11.17
C ILE A 33 22.06 20.68 -12.35
N ALA A 34 21.39 20.01 -13.28
CA ALA A 34 22.01 19.50 -14.50
C ALA A 34 22.58 20.63 -15.38
N LEU A 35 21.85 21.75 -15.50
CA LEU A 35 22.32 22.94 -16.23
C LEU A 35 23.54 23.58 -15.56
N VAL A 36 23.56 23.68 -14.23
CA VAL A 36 24.71 24.19 -13.45
C VAL A 36 25.92 23.28 -13.60
N ALA A 37 25.74 21.95 -13.54
CA ALA A 37 26.80 20.97 -13.76
C ALA A 37 27.40 21.10 -15.17
N TRP A 38 26.56 21.42 -16.17
CA TRP A 38 26.99 21.60 -17.55
C TRP A 38 27.70 22.94 -17.78
N ARG A 39 27.21 24.04 -17.18
CA ARG A 39 27.75 25.39 -17.42
C ARG A 39 28.95 25.77 -16.55
N ILE A 40 29.05 25.22 -15.34
CA ILE A 40 30.07 25.64 -14.37
C ILE A 40 30.89 24.42 -13.93
N PRO A 41 32.08 24.16 -14.53
CA PRO A 41 32.86 22.97 -14.24
C PRO A 41 33.31 22.87 -12.77
N ARG A 42 33.48 24.02 -12.10
CA ARG A 42 33.82 24.08 -10.66
C ARG A 42 32.72 23.54 -9.74
N LEU A 43 31.46 23.55 -10.18
CA LEU A 43 30.32 23.08 -9.40
C LEU A 43 29.88 21.66 -9.76
N GLN A 44 30.65 20.94 -10.59
CA GLN A 44 30.29 19.59 -11.00
C GLN A 44 30.17 18.62 -9.83
N LEU A 45 31.11 18.64 -8.88
CA LEU A 45 31.07 17.75 -7.71
C LEU A 45 29.83 17.97 -6.83
N PRO A 46 29.52 19.20 -6.35
CA PRO A 46 28.30 19.42 -5.57
C PRO A 46 27.04 19.17 -6.40
N ALA A 47 27.04 19.45 -7.70
CA ALA A 47 25.90 19.16 -8.56
C ALA A 47 25.66 17.65 -8.73
N TRP A 48 26.71 16.82 -8.82
CA TRP A 48 26.57 15.36 -8.84
C TRP A 48 26.04 14.81 -7.52
N SER A 49 26.45 15.39 -6.38
CA SER A 49 25.87 15.04 -5.07
C SER A 49 24.39 15.43 -4.99
N ALA A 50 24.03 16.66 -5.38
CA ALA A 50 22.63 17.09 -5.42
C ALA A 50 21.79 16.25 -6.39
N ALA A 51 22.35 15.82 -7.53
CA ALA A 51 21.69 14.91 -8.45
C ALA A 51 21.44 13.52 -7.81
N GLY A 52 22.41 12.98 -7.06
CA GLY A 52 22.25 11.72 -6.31
C GLY A 52 21.16 11.83 -5.24
N PHE A 53 21.15 12.92 -4.49
CA PHE A 53 20.14 13.23 -3.48
C PHE A 53 18.72 13.28 -4.08
N LEU A 54 18.55 14.05 -5.16
CA LEU A 54 17.25 14.20 -5.83
C LEU A 54 16.81 12.94 -6.58
N TRP A 55 17.76 12.17 -7.12
CA TRP A 55 17.50 10.87 -7.72
C TRP A 55 16.96 9.87 -6.69
N ALA A 56 17.60 9.80 -5.52
CA ALA A 56 17.10 8.97 -4.43
C ALA A 56 15.70 9.44 -3.98
N LEU A 57 15.49 10.75 -3.82
CA LEU A 57 14.19 11.32 -3.43
C LEU A 57 13.07 11.00 -4.43
N LEU A 58 13.38 10.98 -5.73
CA LEU A 58 12.44 10.60 -6.79
C LEU A 58 12.03 9.13 -6.69
N LEU A 59 12.96 8.25 -6.34
CA LEU A 59 12.72 6.81 -6.22
C LEU A 59 12.08 6.40 -4.90
N THR A 60 12.22 7.20 -3.84
CA THR A 60 11.62 6.90 -2.54
C THR A 60 10.09 6.90 -2.64
N PRO A 61 9.42 5.77 -2.36
CA PRO A 61 7.95 5.73 -2.32
C PRO A 61 7.41 6.63 -1.22
N ALA A 62 6.20 7.16 -1.39
CA ALA A 62 5.57 7.93 -0.33
C ALA A 62 5.25 7.00 0.83
N VAL A 63 5.68 7.38 2.04
CA VAL A 63 5.25 6.69 3.25
C VAL A 63 3.79 7.07 3.48
N ALA A 64 2.89 6.12 3.27
CA ALA A 64 1.49 6.29 3.60
C ALA A 64 1.18 5.50 4.87
N VAL A 65 0.62 6.19 5.85
CA VAL A 65 0.23 5.63 7.15
C VAL A 65 -1.27 5.78 7.29
N LEU A 66 -1.92 4.78 7.88
CA LEU A 66 -3.33 4.88 8.24
C LEU A 66 -3.55 6.06 9.20
N PRO A 67 -4.38 7.06 8.84
CA PRO A 67 -4.75 8.16 9.73
C PRO A 67 -5.34 7.62 11.04
N ALA A 68 -5.00 8.23 12.18
CA ALA A 68 -5.41 7.74 13.49
C ALA A 68 -6.94 7.82 13.67
N GLU A 69 -7.59 8.74 12.97
CA GLU A 69 -9.04 8.97 13.00
C GLU A 69 -9.83 7.86 12.29
N LEU A 70 -9.16 7.08 11.43
CA LEU A 70 -9.75 5.97 10.69
C LEU A 70 -9.48 4.61 11.35
N GLU A 71 -8.62 4.60 12.37
CA GLU A 71 -8.29 3.39 13.10
C GLU A 71 -9.45 2.95 14.00
N GLY A 72 -9.84 1.68 13.87
CA GLY A 72 -10.86 1.07 14.71
C GLY A 72 -12.31 1.47 14.38
N ILE A 73 -12.54 2.30 13.38
CA ILE A 73 -13.89 2.67 12.89
C ILE A 73 -14.27 1.78 11.70
N GLU A 74 -15.57 1.58 11.50
CA GLU A 74 -16.11 0.88 10.34
C GLU A 74 -16.23 1.84 9.15
N LEU A 75 -15.58 1.48 8.04
CA LEU A 75 -15.53 2.25 6.81
C LEU A 75 -16.10 1.43 5.67
N LEU A 76 -16.91 2.06 4.83
CA LEU A 76 -17.42 1.44 3.62
C LEU A 76 -16.44 1.73 2.48
N VAL A 77 -15.63 0.75 2.11
CA VAL A 77 -14.61 0.88 1.07
C VAL A 77 -15.06 0.21 -0.20
N GLU A 78 -14.73 0.81 -1.33
CA GLU A 78 -14.87 0.20 -2.65
C GLU A 78 -13.51 0.06 -3.31
N GLY A 79 -13.32 -0.99 -4.09
CA GLY A 79 -12.01 -1.30 -4.64
C GLY A 79 -11.93 -2.70 -5.22
N TRP A 80 -10.70 -3.11 -5.53
CA TRP A 80 -10.43 -4.38 -6.21
C TRP A 80 -9.64 -5.34 -5.33
N ILE A 81 -9.92 -6.63 -5.49
CA ILE A 81 -9.11 -7.69 -4.89
C ILE A 81 -7.81 -7.83 -5.71
N ALA A 82 -6.68 -7.37 -5.14
CA ALA A 82 -5.40 -7.29 -5.84
C ALA A 82 -4.67 -8.63 -5.91
N THR A 83 -4.84 -9.50 -4.91
CA THR A 83 -4.17 -10.81 -4.83
C THR A 83 -5.17 -11.96 -4.86
N ILE A 84 -4.70 -13.15 -5.22
CA ILE A 84 -5.49 -14.38 -5.07
C ILE A 84 -5.86 -14.53 -3.59
N PRO A 85 -7.14 -14.70 -3.24
CA PRO A 85 -7.53 -14.89 -1.84
C PRO A 85 -6.96 -16.18 -1.26
N ASP A 86 -6.14 -16.03 -0.22
CA ASP A 86 -5.59 -17.14 0.56
C ASP A 86 -6.67 -17.66 1.51
N ARG A 87 -7.20 -18.85 1.22
CA ARG A 87 -8.23 -19.50 2.02
C ARG A 87 -7.57 -20.37 3.07
N GLN A 88 -7.77 -20.02 4.32
CA GLN A 88 -7.40 -20.83 5.48
C GLN A 88 -8.67 -21.37 6.14
N ASP A 89 -8.52 -22.36 7.02
CA ASP A 89 -9.62 -23.13 7.63
C ASP A 89 -10.84 -22.30 8.05
N ARG A 90 -10.63 -21.08 8.57
CA ARG A 90 -11.70 -20.21 9.07
C ARG A 90 -11.62 -18.76 8.60
N SER A 91 -10.66 -18.43 7.73
CA SER A 91 -10.47 -17.06 7.28
C SER A 91 -9.96 -16.98 5.85
N ILE A 92 -10.45 -15.99 5.11
CA ILE A 92 -9.96 -15.67 3.78
C ILE A 92 -9.17 -14.36 3.88
N ARG A 93 -7.91 -14.39 3.44
CA ARG A 93 -7.01 -13.23 3.49
C ARG A 93 -6.62 -12.80 2.08
N PHE A 94 -6.68 -11.50 1.82
CA PHE A 94 -6.29 -10.95 0.54
C PHE A 94 -5.85 -9.49 0.66
N VAL A 95 -5.15 -9.00 -0.36
CA VAL A 95 -4.85 -7.58 -0.51
C VAL A 95 -5.96 -6.93 -1.33
N PHE A 96 -6.45 -5.80 -0.85
CA PHE A 96 -7.50 -5.01 -1.45
C PHE A 96 -6.96 -3.62 -1.80
N GLU A 97 -7.13 -3.19 -3.04
CA GLU A 97 -6.76 -1.84 -3.49
C GLU A 97 -8.00 -0.96 -3.45
N VAL A 98 -7.95 0.12 -2.68
CA VAL A 98 -9.07 1.04 -2.49
C VAL A 98 -9.21 1.94 -3.72
N ALA A 99 -10.39 1.90 -4.34
CA ALA A 99 -10.79 2.85 -5.37
C ALA A 99 -11.35 4.14 -4.74
N GLN A 100 -12.25 3.97 -3.78
CA GLN A 100 -12.95 5.06 -3.09
C GLN A 100 -13.42 4.59 -1.72
N VAL A 101 -13.59 5.55 -0.81
CA VAL A 101 -14.20 5.30 0.50
C VAL A 101 -15.50 6.09 0.56
N ALA A 102 -16.59 5.39 0.84
CA ALA A 102 -17.89 6.01 1.02
C ALA A 102 -17.97 6.61 2.43
N GLY A 103 -18.13 7.93 2.49
CA GLY A 103 -18.25 8.69 3.73
C GLY A 103 -17.78 10.13 3.55
N ASP A 104 -18.41 11.07 4.24
CA ASP A 104 -18.19 12.51 4.09
C ASP A 104 -16.95 13.03 4.87
N ARG A 105 -15.97 12.16 5.10
CA ARG A 105 -14.75 12.50 5.85
C ARG A 105 -13.60 12.70 4.88
N GLU A 106 -13.05 13.91 4.88
CA GLU A 106 -11.88 14.31 4.08
C GLU A 106 -10.71 13.32 4.22
N GLN A 107 -10.47 12.79 5.43
CA GLN A 107 -9.39 11.81 5.67
C GLN A 107 -9.67 10.46 5.01
N SER A 108 -10.92 10.10 4.74
CA SER A 108 -11.25 8.82 4.07
C SER A 108 -10.82 8.82 2.61
N ALA A 109 -10.78 9.99 1.96
CA ALA A 109 -10.24 10.13 0.61
C ALA A 109 -8.74 9.82 0.54
N SER A 110 -8.00 9.99 1.65
CA SER A 110 -6.57 9.68 1.71
C SER A 110 -6.27 8.18 1.59
N LEU A 111 -7.27 7.30 1.78
CA LEU A 111 -7.11 5.86 1.58
C LEU A 111 -7.19 5.44 0.10
N ALA A 112 -7.73 6.29 -0.78
CA ALA A 112 -7.88 5.96 -2.19
C ALA A 112 -6.50 5.74 -2.86
N GLY A 113 -6.38 4.68 -3.65
CA GLY A 113 -5.14 4.27 -4.32
C GLY A 113 -4.19 3.44 -3.44
N HIS A 114 -4.48 3.28 -2.15
CA HIS A 114 -3.66 2.47 -1.26
C HIS A 114 -4.15 1.03 -1.12
N ARG A 115 -3.23 0.16 -0.69
CA ARG A 115 -3.50 -1.27 -0.48
C ARG A 115 -3.74 -1.56 1.00
N LEU A 116 -4.75 -2.39 1.25
CA LEU A 116 -5.15 -2.85 2.57
C LEU A 116 -5.07 -4.37 2.59
N ARG A 117 -4.56 -4.96 3.67
CA ARG A 117 -4.65 -6.41 3.87
C ARG A 117 -5.90 -6.72 4.67
N LEU A 118 -6.90 -7.32 4.01
CA LEU A 118 -8.17 -7.64 4.63
C LEU A 118 -8.25 -9.13 4.96
N SER A 119 -8.88 -9.41 6.09
CA SER A 119 -9.25 -10.77 6.51
C SER A 119 -10.75 -10.85 6.69
N TRP A 120 -11.36 -11.86 6.10
CA TRP A 120 -12.75 -12.20 6.37
C TRP A 120 -12.79 -13.51 7.14
N GLU A 121 -13.21 -13.45 8.39
CA GLU A 121 -13.40 -14.63 9.24
C GLU A 121 -14.83 -15.16 9.08
N ASP A 122 -14.96 -16.48 9.04
CA ASP A 122 -16.26 -17.15 9.08
C ASP A 122 -16.86 -17.03 10.49
N ASP A 123 -17.66 -15.99 10.69
CA ASP A 123 -18.31 -15.71 11.97
C ASP A 123 -19.52 -16.64 12.17
N ARG A 124 -19.23 -17.93 12.40
CA ARG A 124 -20.21 -18.92 12.84
C ARG A 124 -20.75 -18.67 14.26
N ARG A 125 -20.17 -17.68 14.98
CA ARG A 125 -20.54 -17.34 16.37
C ARG A 125 -21.50 -16.16 16.45
N ALA A 126 -21.52 -15.27 15.47
CA ALA A 126 -22.64 -14.36 15.30
C ALA A 126 -23.88 -15.22 14.99
N ASN A 127 -24.83 -15.28 15.93
CA ASN A 127 -26.12 -16.00 15.89
C ASN A 127 -27.06 -15.53 14.75
N SER A 128 -26.54 -15.40 13.54
CA SER A 128 -27.28 -15.10 12.33
C SER A 128 -26.91 -16.18 11.33
N GLU A 129 -27.83 -17.10 11.07
CA GLU A 129 -27.74 -18.10 10.00
C GLU A 129 -27.41 -17.47 8.63
N ALA A 130 -27.69 -16.17 8.47
CA ALA A 130 -27.31 -15.39 7.29
C ALA A 130 -25.80 -15.05 7.20
N ALA A 131 -25.09 -14.94 8.33
CA ALA A 131 -23.66 -14.60 8.34
C ALA A 131 -22.77 -15.83 8.11
N ALA A 132 -23.14 -16.98 8.66
CA ALA A 132 -22.40 -18.25 8.52
C ALA A 132 -22.44 -18.83 7.08
N GLY A 133 -23.36 -18.35 6.23
CA GLY A 133 -23.42 -18.67 4.79
C GLY A 133 -22.78 -17.61 3.89
N ALA A 134 -22.49 -16.42 4.39
CA ALA A 134 -22.00 -15.30 3.57
C ALA A 134 -20.58 -15.56 3.05
N THR A 135 -19.68 -16.03 3.91
CA THR A 135 -18.27 -16.35 3.54
C THR A 135 -18.17 -17.59 2.66
N ALA A 136 -19.05 -18.57 2.87
CA ALA A 136 -19.08 -19.82 2.11
C ALA A 136 -19.64 -19.66 0.69
N GLY A 137 -20.55 -18.69 0.48
CA GLY A 137 -21.19 -18.44 -0.82
C GLY A 137 -20.50 -17.38 -1.68
N LEU A 138 -19.69 -16.48 -1.09
CA LEU A 138 -19.07 -15.39 -1.83
C LEU A 138 -17.73 -15.85 -2.41
N ALA A 139 -17.75 -16.21 -3.70
CA ALA A 139 -16.57 -16.53 -4.48
C ALA A 139 -15.71 -15.26 -4.70
N LEU A 140 -14.95 -14.88 -3.67
CA LEU A 140 -13.94 -13.84 -3.78
C LEU A 140 -12.87 -14.30 -4.77
N ARG A 141 -12.65 -13.47 -5.79
CA ARG A 141 -11.68 -13.74 -6.84
C ARG A 141 -10.83 -12.51 -7.10
N ALA A 142 -9.57 -12.73 -7.46
CA ALA A 142 -8.68 -11.65 -7.85
C ALA A 142 -9.30 -10.85 -9.00
N GLY A 143 -9.18 -9.53 -8.94
CA GLY A 143 -9.68 -8.62 -9.98
C GLY A 143 -11.13 -8.18 -9.85
N ASP A 144 -11.95 -8.83 -9.02
CA ASP A 144 -13.31 -8.40 -8.77
C ASP A 144 -13.33 -7.06 -8.03
N ARG A 145 -14.31 -6.21 -8.37
CA ARG A 145 -14.60 -4.97 -7.67
C ARG A 145 -15.67 -5.20 -6.63
N TRP A 146 -15.39 -4.82 -5.40
CA TRP A 146 -16.27 -5.02 -4.25
C TRP A 146 -16.48 -3.73 -3.48
N ARG A 147 -17.67 -3.64 -2.86
CA ARG A 147 -17.98 -2.73 -1.77
C ARG A 147 -18.02 -3.54 -0.47
N LEU A 148 -17.17 -3.17 0.48
CA LEU A 148 -16.94 -3.91 1.72
C LEU A 148 -16.98 -2.94 2.90
N THR A 149 -17.58 -3.39 4.01
CA THR A 149 -17.47 -2.71 5.29
C THR A 149 -16.27 -3.26 6.03
N VAL A 150 -15.29 -2.43 6.33
CA VAL A 150 -14.02 -2.84 6.93
C VAL A 150 -13.74 -2.08 8.20
N ARG A 151 -13.17 -2.77 9.18
CA ARG A 151 -12.60 -2.14 10.38
C ARG A 151 -11.09 -2.21 10.30
N LEU A 152 -10.46 -1.07 10.08
CA LEU A 152 -9.01 -0.98 9.86
C LEU A 152 -8.26 -0.82 11.17
N LYS A 153 -7.03 -1.31 11.17
CA LYS A 153 -6.03 -1.16 12.23
C LYS A 153 -4.69 -0.85 11.59
N LYS A 154 -3.85 -0.12 12.31
CA LYS A 154 -2.46 0.07 11.87
C LYS A 154 -1.77 -1.28 11.72
N PRO A 155 -0.86 -1.43 10.75
CA PRO A 155 0.06 -2.54 10.73
C PRO A 155 0.78 -2.58 12.07
N TRP A 156 0.60 -3.66 12.82
CA TRP A 156 1.37 -3.91 14.03
C TRP A 156 2.01 -5.28 13.89
N GLY A 157 3.28 -5.37 14.25
CA GLY A 157 4.07 -6.58 14.27
C GLY A 157 4.85 -6.63 15.57
N LEU A 158 4.86 -7.80 16.18
CA LEU A 158 5.75 -8.06 17.29
C LEU A 158 7.19 -7.96 16.77
N ARG A 159 7.98 -7.06 17.35
CA ARG A 159 9.39 -6.91 17.01
C ARG A 159 10.11 -8.19 17.45
N ASN A 160 10.38 -9.09 16.51
CA ASN A 160 11.00 -10.38 16.77
C ASN A 160 12.49 -10.33 16.36
N PRO A 161 13.43 -10.18 17.30
CA PRO A 161 14.86 -10.14 16.99
C PRO A 161 15.30 -11.46 16.34
N GLY A 162 15.84 -11.41 15.11
CA GLY A 162 16.24 -12.61 14.35
C GLY A 162 15.10 -13.33 13.63
N GLY A 163 13.87 -12.81 13.70
CA GLY A 163 12.70 -13.36 13.02
C GLY A 163 12.25 -12.54 11.81
N PHE A 164 11.11 -12.93 11.26
CA PHE A 164 10.47 -12.22 10.15
C PHE A 164 9.86 -10.90 10.63
N ASP A 165 10.30 -9.79 10.02
CA ASP A 165 9.76 -8.45 10.26
C ASP A 165 8.47 -8.24 9.43
N TYR A 166 7.33 -8.52 10.07
CA TYR A 166 6.02 -8.45 9.42
C TYR A 166 5.63 -7.03 8.99
N GLU A 167 5.97 -6.02 9.79
CA GLU A 167 5.66 -4.61 9.48
C GLU A 167 6.45 -4.17 8.25
N ARG A 168 7.75 -4.47 8.22
CA ARG A 168 8.60 -4.18 7.06
C ARG A 168 8.11 -4.88 5.80
N TRP A 169 7.64 -6.13 5.91
CA TRP A 169 7.07 -6.84 4.78
C TRP A 169 5.78 -6.18 4.25
N LEU A 170 4.86 -5.79 5.14
CA LEU A 170 3.64 -5.07 4.75
C LEU A 170 3.98 -3.74 4.06
N TYR A 171 4.93 -3.00 4.63
CA TYR A 171 5.41 -1.75 4.07
C TYR A 171 6.00 -1.93 2.66
N ALA A 172 6.85 -2.94 2.46
CA ALA A 172 7.44 -3.25 1.16
C ALA A 172 6.39 -3.63 0.10
N GLN A 173 5.22 -4.14 0.50
CA GLN A 173 4.09 -4.43 -0.39
C GLN A 173 3.19 -3.20 -0.65
N GLY A 174 3.50 -2.04 -0.05
CA GLY A 174 2.67 -0.84 -0.10
C GLY A 174 1.37 -0.97 0.67
N ILE A 175 1.30 -1.88 1.65
CA ILE A 175 0.12 -2.12 2.46
C ILE A 175 0.13 -1.17 3.66
N ILE A 176 -0.83 -0.25 3.70
CA ILE A 176 -0.87 0.83 4.70
C ILE A 176 -1.68 0.47 5.95
N ALA A 177 -2.54 -0.54 5.85
CA ALA A 177 -3.39 -0.99 6.96
C ALA A 177 -3.76 -2.46 6.83
N THR A 178 -4.09 -3.04 7.98
CA THR A 178 -4.72 -4.37 8.07
C THR A 178 -6.15 -4.20 8.57
N GLY A 179 -7.06 -5.11 8.25
CA GLY A 179 -8.44 -4.97 8.72
C GLY A 179 -9.28 -6.22 8.58
N SER A 180 -10.39 -6.24 9.31
CA SER A 180 -11.39 -7.29 9.19
C SER A 180 -12.61 -6.79 8.43
N ILE A 181 -13.20 -7.68 7.64
CA ILE A 181 -14.45 -7.42 6.93
C ILE A 181 -15.63 -7.68 7.88
N ARG A 182 -16.62 -6.79 7.84
CA ARG A 182 -17.89 -6.93 8.55
C ARG A 182 -18.96 -7.46 7.61
N SER A 183 -19.81 -8.33 8.14
CA SER A 183 -20.95 -8.89 7.41
C SER A 183 -22.10 -7.89 7.22
N HIS A 184 -22.09 -6.77 7.94
CA HIS A 184 -23.13 -5.74 7.89
C HIS A 184 -22.50 -4.35 7.70
N PRO A 185 -23.00 -3.52 6.75
CA PRO A 185 -23.86 -3.94 5.63
C PRO A 185 -23.20 -5.04 4.77
N PRO A 186 -24.00 -5.87 4.08
CA PRO A 186 -23.49 -7.04 3.37
C PRO A 186 -22.50 -6.66 2.26
N PRO A 187 -21.40 -7.41 2.12
CA PRO A 187 -20.48 -7.28 0.99
C PRO A 187 -21.23 -7.33 -0.36
N ARG A 188 -20.97 -6.35 -1.23
CA ARG A 188 -21.59 -6.29 -2.56
C ARG A 188 -20.52 -6.29 -3.64
N ARG A 189 -20.60 -7.27 -4.56
CA ARG A 189 -19.79 -7.24 -5.78
C ARG A 189 -20.36 -6.20 -6.74
N LEU A 190 -19.50 -5.31 -7.22
CA LEU A 190 -19.84 -4.23 -8.16
C LEU A 190 -19.49 -4.61 -9.60
N ALA A 191 -18.37 -5.29 -9.81
CA ALA A 191 -17.93 -5.77 -11.12
C ALA A 191 -17.07 -7.04 -10.96
N GLU A 192 -17.02 -7.85 -12.02
CA GLU A 192 -16.22 -9.07 -12.09
C GLU A 192 -14.99 -8.87 -12.96
N ALA A 193 -13.82 -9.34 -12.49
CA ALA A 193 -12.56 -9.36 -13.24
C ALA A 193 -12.17 -8.02 -13.93
N GLU A 194 -12.49 -6.89 -13.31
CA GLU A 194 -12.25 -5.55 -13.87
C GLU A 194 -10.75 -5.18 -13.87
N ARG A 195 -9.99 -5.66 -12.88
CA ARG A 195 -8.53 -5.45 -12.78
C ARG A 195 -7.80 -6.77 -12.56
N TYR A 196 -6.47 -6.72 -12.49
CA TYR A 196 -5.63 -7.87 -12.12
C TYR A 196 -5.85 -9.15 -12.95
N PRO A 197 -5.91 -9.09 -14.30
CA PRO A 197 -6.23 -10.24 -15.15
C PRO A 197 -5.22 -11.38 -15.01
N LEU A 198 -3.94 -11.07 -14.76
CA LEU A 198 -2.91 -12.09 -14.55
C LEU A 198 -3.17 -12.90 -13.27
N ASN A 199 -3.53 -12.25 -12.17
CA ASN A 199 -3.85 -12.95 -10.92
C ASN A 199 -5.15 -13.73 -11.05
N ARG A 200 -6.12 -13.21 -11.82
CA ARG A 200 -7.35 -13.93 -12.16
C ARG A 200 -7.05 -15.22 -12.93
N HIS A 201 -6.18 -15.15 -13.93
CA HIS A 201 -5.79 -16.31 -14.72
C HIS A 201 -4.99 -17.33 -13.88
N ARG A 202 -4.06 -16.86 -13.03
CA ARG A 202 -3.34 -17.74 -12.09
C ARG A 202 -4.28 -18.45 -11.13
N GLN A 203 -5.30 -17.76 -10.62
CA GLN A 203 -6.32 -18.39 -9.77
C GLN A 203 -7.07 -19.48 -10.53
N TYR A 204 -7.45 -19.24 -11.79
CA TYR A 204 -8.14 -20.22 -12.62
C TYR A 204 -7.33 -21.51 -12.85
N ILE A 205 -6.00 -21.43 -12.97
CA ILE A 205 -5.13 -22.61 -13.14
C ILE A 205 -4.97 -23.40 -11.82
N ALA A 206 -5.08 -22.71 -10.69
CA ALA A 206 -4.90 -23.32 -9.36
C ALA A 206 -6.17 -24.01 -8.84
N GLU A 207 -7.34 -23.71 -9.41
CA GLU A 207 -8.64 -24.36 -9.13
C GLU A 207 -8.79 -25.64 -9.96
#